data_AF-A0AAD8ZN78-F1
#
_entry.id   AF-A0AAD8ZN78-F1
#
_cell.length_a   1.000
_cell.length_b   1.000
_cell.length_c   1.000
_cell.angle_alpha   90.00
_cell.angle_beta   90.00
_cell.angle_gamma   90.00
#
_symmetry.space_group_name_H-M   'P 1'
#
loop_
_entity.id
_entity.type
_entity.pdbx_description
1 polymer ?
#
loop_
_entity_poly.entity_id
_entity_poly.type
_entity_poly.pdbx_seq_one_letter_code
_entity_poly.pdbx_strand_id
1 'polypeptide(L)'
;VFGAEEAFEHALEESLALDLLMQSNDQGYFGASEKKRSPRPEYVLHRVGDVVLERQNRMVGVIVGWDAGLQAPPEWLKRKKFTESEIKRLEDTPHYRILFSGPDPSSLLIGYLPQTVIHLFDGYKPDIPTLGQYFSHFDGKRFVMQGWLKDLYPDD
;
A
#
# COMPACT_ATOMS: atom_id res chain seq x y z
N VAL A 1 -7.12 -34.52 -10.34
CA VAL A 1 -6.98 -33.95 -8.98
C VAL A 1 -5.56 -33.41 -8.74
N PHE A 2 -4.51 -34.00 -9.31
CA PHE A 2 -3.12 -33.53 -9.19
C PHE A 2 -2.82 -32.08 -9.67
N GLY A 3 -3.44 -31.59 -10.74
CA GLY A 3 -3.12 -30.24 -11.26
C GLY A 3 -3.69 -29.06 -10.46
N ALA A 4 -4.57 -29.29 -9.48
CA ALA A 4 -5.15 -28.23 -8.66
C ALA A 4 -4.25 -27.89 -7.44
N GLU A 5 -3.57 -28.90 -6.89
CA GLU A 5 -2.63 -28.72 -5.77
C GLU A 5 -1.36 -28.00 -6.24
N GLU A 6 -0.77 -28.41 -7.37
CA GLU A 6 0.40 -27.73 -7.95
C GLU A 6 0.10 -26.27 -8.33
N ALA A 7 -1.10 -25.99 -8.87
CA ALA A 7 -1.51 -24.62 -9.20
C ALA A 7 -1.70 -23.75 -7.95
N PHE A 8 -2.18 -24.34 -6.85
CA PHE A 8 -2.34 -23.65 -5.57
C PHE A 8 -0.99 -23.36 -4.91
N GLU A 9 -0.07 -24.32 -4.89
CA GLU A 9 1.29 -24.14 -4.39
C GLU A 9 2.03 -23.05 -5.16
N HIS A 10 1.95 -23.06 -6.49
CA HIS A 10 2.57 -22.03 -7.32
C HIS A 10 1.97 -20.63 -7.07
N ALA A 11 0.65 -20.52 -6.88
CA ALA A 11 0.00 -19.24 -6.56
C ALA A 11 0.42 -18.72 -5.18
N LEU A 12 0.61 -19.61 -4.19
CA LEU A 12 1.09 -19.27 -2.87
C LEU A 12 2.54 -18.79 -2.91
N GLU A 13 3.40 -19.47 -3.66
CA GLU A 13 4.80 -19.05 -3.90
C GLU A 13 4.87 -17.68 -4.59
N GLU A 14 4.04 -17.44 -5.61
CA GLU A 14 3.95 -16.13 -6.27
C GLU A 14 3.52 -15.02 -5.29
N SER A 15 2.53 -15.29 -4.43
CA SER A 15 2.07 -14.35 -3.40
C SER A 15 3.16 -14.04 -2.39
N LEU A 16 3.80 -15.08 -1.84
CA LEU A 16 4.90 -14.95 -0.87
C LEU A 16 6.07 -14.15 -1.46
N ALA A 17 6.44 -14.41 -2.71
CA ALA A 17 7.51 -13.67 -3.38
C ALA A 17 7.16 -12.17 -3.55
N LEU A 18 5.91 -11.85 -3.88
CA LEU A 18 5.43 -10.46 -3.98
C LEU A 18 5.44 -9.77 -2.61
N ASP A 19 5.02 -10.47 -1.56
CA ASP A 19 4.99 -9.93 -0.20
C ASP A 19 6.41 -9.64 0.31
N LEU A 20 7.35 -10.54 0.05
CA LEU A 20 8.77 -10.35 0.39
C LEU A 20 9.36 -9.11 -0.29
N LEU A 21 9.08 -8.91 -1.59
CA LEU A 21 9.53 -7.71 -2.32
C LEU A 21 9.00 -6.41 -1.71
N MET A 22 7.77 -6.42 -1.18
CA MET A 22 7.17 -5.26 -0.53
C MET A 22 7.70 -5.02 0.88
N GLN A 23 8.22 -6.05 1.55
CA GLN A 23 8.79 -6.00 2.90
C GLN A 23 10.26 -5.58 2.91
N SER A 24 11.12 -6.16 2.07
CA SER A 24 12.58 -5.95 2.08
C SER A 24 13.03 -4.65 1.40
N ASN A 25 12.17 -3.64 1.33
CA ASN A 25 12.23 -2.57 0.32
C ASN A 25 13.29 -1.49 0.59
N ASP A 26 14.55 -1.86 0.48
CA ASP A 26 15.72 -0.99 0.67
C ASP A 26 15.91 0.03 -0.47
N GLN A 27 15.18 -0.12 -1.58
CA GLN A 27 15.28 0.75 -2.76
C GLN A 27 14.24 1.87 -2.79
N GLY A 28 13.36 1.93 -1.80
CA GLY A 28 12.37 3.01 -1.68
C GLY A 28 11.22 2.95 -2.69
N TYR A 29 10.94 1.77 -3.27
CA TYR A 29 9.74 1.56 -4.09
C TYR A 29 8.47 1.59 -3.22
N PHE A 30 7.30 1.32 -3.80
CA PHE A 30 6.09 1.00 -3.05
C PHE A 30 5.73 2.01 -1.95
N GLY A 31 5.91 3.32 -2.20
CA GLY A 31 5.65 4.39 -1.24
C GLY A 31 6.60 4.44 -0.02
N ALA A 32 7.75 3.76 -0.07
CA ALA A 32 8.72 3.68 1.04
C ALA A 32 9.99 4.52 0.83
N SER A 33 10.04 5.38 -0.19
CA SER A 33 11.16 6.29 -0.41
C SER A 33 11.33 7.26 0.76
N GLU A 34 12.55 7.46 1.23
CA GLU A 34 12.89 8.45 2.28
C GLU A 34 12.95 9.90 1.75
N LYS A 35 12.60 10.13 0.48
CA LYS A 35 12.55 11.46 -0.11
C LYS A 35 11.31 12.21 0.36
N LYS A 36 11.54 13.38 0.97
CA LYS A 36 10.48 14.32 1.38
C LYS A 36 9.49 14.58 0.24
N ARG A 37 8.21 14.42 0.53
CA ARG A 37 7.09 14.60 -0.39
C ARG A 37 6.45 15.96 -0.19
N SER A 38 7.12 16.98 -0.72
CA SER A 38 6.65 18.36 -0.68
C SER A 38 7.09 19.15 -1.92
N PRO A 39 6.18 19.90 -2.59
CA PRO A 39 4.75 19.96 -2.28
C PRO A 39 4.03 18.64 -2.63
N ARG A 40 2.98 18.27 -1.89
CA ARG A 40 2.09 17.18 -2.34
C ARG A 40 1.37 17.61 -3.62
N PRO A 41 1.45 16.84 -4.72
CA PRO A 41 0.72 17.15 -5.94
C PRO A 41 -0.80 17.11 -5.71
N GLU A 42 -1.55 18.03 -6.33
CA GLU A 42 -3.01 18.16 -6.12
C GLU A 42 -3.80 16.91 -6.53
N TYR A 43 -3.29 16.15 -7.49
CA TYR A 43 -3.94 14.93 -7.99
C TYR A 43 -3.72 13.69 -7.11
N VAL A 44 -2.85 13.78 -6.09
CA VAL A 44 -2.75 12.78 -5.02
C VAL A 44 -3.85 13.07 -4.00
N LEU A 45 -4.96 12.34 -4.11
CA LEU A 45 -6.22 12.69 -3.44
C LEU A 45 -6.29 12.24 -1.98
N HIS A 46 -5.63 11.13 -1.64
CA HIS A 46 -5.63 10.57 -0.29
C HIS A 46 -4.32 10.89 0.42
N ARG A 47 -4.35 10.83 1.76
CA ARG A 47 -3.24 11.25 2.62
C ARG A 47 -2.72 10.09 3.46
N VAL A 48 -1.47 10.20 3.88
CA VAL A 48 -0.92 9.32 4.90
C VAL A 48 -1.75 9.41 6.18
N GLY A 49 -2.11 8.25 6.72
CA GLY A 49 -2.98 8.08 7.87
C GLY A 49 -4.46 7.90 7.54
N ASP A 50 -4.89 8.17 6.31
CA ASP A 50 -6.29 7.94 5.92
C ASP A 50 -6.64 6.45 5.97
N VAL A 51 -7.86 6.17 6.43
CA VAL A 51 -8.47 4.84 6.40
C VAL A 51 -9.21 4.69 5.08
N VAL A 52 -8.94 3.59 4.36
CA VAL A 52 -9.48 3.36 3.02
C VAL A 52 -10.04 1.96 2.86
N LEU A 53 -11.03 1.83 1.98
CA LEU A 53 -11.57 0.56 1.53
C LEU A 53 -11.08 0.23 0.12
N GLU A 54 -10.38 -0.89 -0.01
CA GLU A 54 -9.99 -1.48 -1.29
C GLU A 54 -11.22 -2.14 -1.93
N ARG A 55 -11.55 -1.75 -3.17
CA ARG A 55 -12.85 -2.06 -3.77
C ARG A 55 -13.06 -3.51 -4.14
N GLN A 56 -12.01 -4.21 -4.58
CA GLN A 56 -12.11 -5.55 -5.16
C GLN A 56 -12.31 -6.63 -4.09
N ASN A 57 -11.49 -6.61 -3.04
CA ASN A 57 -11.51 -7.59 -1.96
C ASN A 57 -12.23 -7.07 -0.71
N ARG A 58 -12.70 -5.80 -0.75
CA ARG A 58 -13.40 -5.13 0.35
C ARG A 58 -12.59 -5.10 1.64
N MET A 59 -11.28 -4.91 1.52
CA MET A 59 -10.36 -4.83 2.66
C MET A 59 -10.21 -3.40 3.13
N VAL A 60 -10.29 -3.19 4.45
CA VAL A 60 -10.05 -1.89 5.07
C VAL A 60 -8.59 -1.79 5.49
N GLY A 61 -7.91 -0.72 5.10
CA GLY A 61 -6.51 -0.50 5.40
C GLY A 61 -6.20 0.96 5.72
N VAL A 62 -4.95 1.20 6.11
CA VAL A 62 -4.43 2.53 6.43
C VAL A 62 -3.28 2.87 5.49
N ILE A 63 -3.34 4.04 4.88
CA ILE A 63 -2.27 4.55 4.01
C ILE A 63 -1.07 4.92 4.87
N VAL A 64 0.09 4.31 4.59
CA VAL A 64 1.38 4.61 5.27
C VAL A 64 2.39 5.31 4.37
N GLY A 65 2.07 5.48 3.09
CA GLY A 65 2.90 6.19 2.13
C GLY A 65 2.25 6.24 0.75
N TRP A 66 2.78 7.08 -0.13
CA TRP A 66 2.29 7.21 -1.49
C TRP A 66 3.39 7.57 -2.48
N ASP A 67 3.15 7.23 -3.74
CA ASP A 67 3.88 7.70 -4.90
C ASP A 67 2.96 8.46 -5.83
N ALA A 68 3.46 9.55 -6.41
CA ALA A 68 2.70 10.34 -7.39
C ALA A 68 2.44 9.58 -8.70
N GLY A 69 3.14 8.46 -8.89
CA GLY A 69 3.10 7.58 -10.04
C GLY A 69 3.52 6.17 -9.65
N LEU A 70 3.36 5.20 -10.54
CA LEU A 70 3.82 3.83 -10.29
C LEU A 70 5.33 3.78 -10.02
N GLN A 71 5.72 3.34 -8.81
CA GLN A 71 7.11 3.11 -8.41
C GLN A 71 7.25 1.68 -7.86
N ALA A 72 7.53 0.73 -8.75
CA ALA A 72 7.73 -0.67 -8.41
C ALA A 72 8.90 -1.28 -9.20
N PRO A 73 9.59 -2.30 -8.66
CA PRO A 73 10.62 -3.04 -9.39
C PRO A 73 10.05 -3.69 -10.66
N PRO A 74 10.81 -3.76 -11.76
CA PRO A 74 10.38 -4.45 -12.98
C PRO A 74 9.95 -5.91 -12.75
N GLU A 75 10.61 -6.60 -11.82
CA GLU A 75 10.24 -7.98 -11.47
C GLU A 75 8.83 -8.07 -10.87
N TRP A 76 8.44 -7.11 -10.02
CA TRP A 76 7.11 -7.06 -9.43
C TRP A 76 6.05 -6.83 -10.50
N LEU A 77 6.30 -5.94 -11.46
CA LEU A 77 5.40 -5.68 -12.59
C LEU A 77 5.20 -6.94 -13.45
N LYS A 78 6.30 -7.66 -13.73
CA LYS A 78 6.26 -8.92 -14.47
C LYS A 78 5.46 -10.00 -13.75
N ARG A 79 5.65 -10.13 -12.42
CA ARG A 79 4.89 -11.09 -11.58
C ARG A 79 3.41 -10.75 -11.49
N LYS A 80 3.05 -9.46 -11.45
CA LYS A 80 1.66 -8.99 -11.55
C LYS A 80 1.05 -9.14 -12.95
N LYS A 81 1.86 -9.54 -13.94
CA LYS A 81 1.44 -9.76 -15.34
C LYS A 81 0.83 -8.52 -15.98
N PHE A 82 1.30 -7.32 -15.60
CA PHE A 82 0.87 -6.10 -16.26
C PHE A 82 1.38 -6.03 -17.69
N THR A 83 0.49 -5.66 -18.60
CA THR A 83 0.86 -5.31 -19.98
C THR A 83 1.56 -3.96 -20.00
N GLU A 84 2.39 -3.71 -21.03
CA GLU A 84 3.03 -2.40 -21.24
C GLU A 84 2.01 -1.26 -21.28
N SER A 85 0.83 -1.53 -21.87
CA SER A 85 -0.25 -0.55 -21.95
C SER A 85 -0.85 -0.19 -20.58
N GLU A 86 -0.91 -1.16 -19.66
CA GLU A 86 -1.36 -0.92 -18.28
C GLU A 86 -0.29 -0.18 -17.49
N ILE A 87 0.98 -0.59 -17.60
CA ILE A 87 2.11 0.10 -16.96
C ILE A 87 2.09 1.58 -17.35
N LYS A 88 1.98 1.88 -18.66
CA LYS A 88 1.94 3.26 -19.15
C LYS A 88 0.78 4.08 -18.60
N ARG A 89 -0.38 3.47 -18.33
CA ARG A 89 -1.51 4.16 -17.68
C ARG A 89 -1.26 4.42 -16.19
N LEU A 90 -0.52 3.52 -15.55
CA LEU A 90 -0.23 3.57 -14.13
C LEU A 90 0.96 4.48 -13.80
N GLU A 91 1.83 4.77 -14.76
CA GLU A 91 3.00 5.67 -14.60
C GLU A 91 2.63 7.01 -13.95
N ASP A 92 1.55 7.65 -14.40
CA ASP A 92 1.08 8.95 -13.88
C ASP A 92 -0.08 8.83 -12.89
N THR A 93 -0.41 7.60 -12.45
CA THR A 93 -1.47 7.38 -11.47
C THR A 93 -0.88 7.29 -10.07
N PRO A 94 -1.38 8.04 -9.07
CA PRO A 94 -0.91 7.89 -7.70
C PRO A 94 -1.12 6.47 -7.18
N HIS A 95 -0.10 5.94 -6.51
CA HIS A 95 -0.14 4.63 -5.87
C HIS A 95 0.11 4.77 -4.37
N TYR A 96 -0.58 3.96 -3.58
CA TYR A 96 -0.58 4.05 -2.13
C TYR A 96 -0.01 2.76 -1.53
N ARG A 97 0.88 2.92 -0.56
CA ARG A 97 1.30 1.86 0.35
C ARG A 97 0.28 1.77 1.47
N ILE A 98 -0.38 0.62 1.59
CA ILE A 98 -1.51 0.45 2.49
C ILE A 98 -1.25 -0.78 3.36
N LEU A 99 -1.42 -0.62 4.67
CA LEU A 99 -1.40 -1.72 5.62
C LEU A 99 -2.81 -2.24 5.82
N PHE A 100 -2.97 -3.56 5.81
CA PHE A 100 -4.23 -4.26 6.09
C PHE A 100 -4.02 -5.29 7.19
N SER A 101 -5.05 -5.58 7.97
CA SER A 101 -5.04 -6.75 8.86
C SER A 101 -4.93 -8.04 8.03
N GLY A 102 -4.07 -8.95 8.44
CA GLY A 102 -3.99 -10.28 7.87
C GLY A 102 -5.05 -11.24 8.41
N PRO A 103 -5.02 -12.51 7.98
CA PRO A 103 -5.95 -13.54 8.46
C PRO A 103 -5.85 -13.82 9.96
N ASP A 104 -4.68 -13.57 10.54
CA ASP A 104 -4.39 -13.77 11.96
C ASP A 104 -4.33 -12.41 12.66
N PRO A 105 -4.68 -12.33 13.95
CA PRO A 105 -4.66 -11.06 14.71
C PRO A 105 -3.29 -10.36 14.73
N SER A 106 -2.20 -11.11 14.54
CA SER A 106 -0.84 -10.58 14.50
C SER A 106 -0.27 -10.42 13.09
N SER A 107 -0.96 -10.90 12.06
CA SER A 107 -0.47 -10.81 10.68
C SER A 107 -0.92 -9.51 10.01
N LEU A 108 -0.09 -9.08 9.06
CA LEU A 108 -0.20 -7.84 8.33
C LEU A 108 -0.08 -8.18 6.85
N LEU A 109 -0.92 -7.56 6.03
CA LEU A 109 -0.76 -7.54 4.57
C LEU A 109 -0.37 -6.13 4.12
N ILE A 110 0.51 -6.06 3.13
CA ILE A 110 0.95 -4.79 2.54
C ILE A 110 0.42 -4.74 1.11
N GLY A 111 -0.34 -3.70 0.80
CA GLY A 111 -0.77 -3.41 -0.56
C GLY A 111 -0.02 -2.24 -1.15
N TYR A 112 0.24 -2.32 -2.46
CA TYR A 112 0.63 -1.17 -3.27
C TYR A 112 -0.40 -1.01 -4.39
N LEU A 113 -1.31 -0.05 -4.21
CA LEU A 113 -2.56 0.02 -4.97
C LEU A 113 -2.74 1.39 -5.63
N PRO A 114 -3.24 1.44 -6.88
CA PRO A 114 -3.54 2.70 -7.53
C PRO A 114 -4.72 3.42 -6.86
N GLN A 115 -4.72 4.75 -6.94
CA GLN A 115 -5.79 5.61 -6.43
C GLN A 115 -7.19 5.18 -6.88
N THR A 116 -7.31 4.65 -8.11
CA THR A 116 -8.59 4.32 -8.75
C THR A 116 -9.34 3.15 -8.10
N VAL A 117 -8.66 2.33 -7.29
CA VAL A 117 -9.26 1.14 -6.66
C VAL A 117 -9.49 1.29 -5.16
N ILE A 118 -9.21 2.45 -4.59
CA ILE A 118 -9.42 2.75 -3.18
C ILE A 118 -10.36 3.94 -3.00
N HIS A 119 -10.96 4.06 -1.82
CA HIS A 119 -11.75 5.23 -1.42
C HIS A 119 -11.71 5.41 0.09
N LEU A 120 -11.95 6.62 0.57
CA LEU A 120 -11.99 6.92 2.00
C LEU A 120 -13.09 6.13 2.71
N PHE A 121 -12.74 5.64 3.89
CA PHE A 121 -13.63 4.92 4.79
C PHE A 121 -13.62 5.59 6.17
N ASP A 122 -14.33 6.71 6.25
CA ASP A 122 -14.36 7.58 7.41
C ASP A 122 -15.09 6.95 8.61
N GLY A 123 -14.74 7.40 9.83
CA GLY A 123 -15.46 7.03 11.06
C GLY A 123 -15.17 5.61 11.57
N TYR A 124 -14.23 4.90 10.97
CA TYR A 124 -13.79 3.58 11.39
C TYR A 124 -12.31 3.59 11.75
N LYS A 125 -11.98 3.04 12.93
CA LYS A 125 -10.60 2.82 13.37
C LYS A 125 -10.27 1.34 13.23
N PRO A 126 -9.56 0.90 12.18
CA PRO A 126 -9.10 -0.49 12.08
C PRO A 126 -8.05 -0.78 13.15
N ASP A 127 -8.03 -2.02 13.62
CA ASP A 127 -6.96 -2.55 14.48
C ASP A 127 -6.00 -3.37 13.61
N ILE A 128 -4.89 -2.74 13.22
CA ILE A 128 -3.87 -3.35 12.35
C ILE A 128 -2.56 -3.40 13.13
N PRO A 129 -1.89 -4.55 13.20
CA PRO A 129 -0.58 -4.67 13.83
C PRO A 129 0.40 -3.63 13.28
N THR A 130 1.35 -3.18 14.10
CA THR A 130 2.44 -2.27 13.74
C THR A 130 2.07 -0.83 13.35
N LEU A 131 0.78 -0.44 13.31
CA LEU A 131 0.40 0.97 13.07
C LEU A 131 1.05 1.94 14.04
N GLY A 132 1.27 1.50 15.28
CA GLY A 132 1.99 2.27 16.30
C GLY A 132 3.45 2.60 15.97
N GLN A 133 4.02 2.07 14.88
CA GLN A 133 5.34 2.47 14.37
C GLN A 133 5.26 3.72 13.46
N TYR A 134 4.12 3.90 12.79
CA TYR A 134 3.86 4.98 11.83
C TYR A 134 3.06 6.13 12.46
N PHE A 135 2.18 5.80 13.39
CA PHE A 135 1.17 6.71 13.93
C PHE A 135 1.20 6.74 15.45
N SER A 136 0.81 7.88 16.01
CA SER A 136 0.72 8.09 17.45
C SER A 136 -0.68 7.75 18.00
N HIS A 137 -1.73 8.16 17.30
CA HIS A 137 -3.12 7.93 17.67
C HIS A 137 -4.06 8.11 16.46
N PHE A 138 -5.34 7.81 16.65
CA PHE A 138 -6.41 8.08 15.69
C PHE A 138 -7.18 9.32 16.15
N ASP A 139 -7.36 10.31 15.29
CA ASP A 139 -8.00 11.60 15.64
C ASP A 139 -9.54 11.62 15.46
N GLY A 140 -10.12 10.47 15.09
CA GLY A 140 -11.54 10.32 14.78
C GLY A 140 -11.85 10.36 13.28
N LYS A 141 -10.90 10.81 12.46
CA LYS A 141 -10.99 10.80 10.99
C LYS A 141 -9.88 9.95 10.36
N ARG A 142 -8.64 10.12 10.83
CA ARG A 142 -7.44 9.47 10.31
C ARG A 142 -6.40 9.24 11.40
N PHE A 143 -5.36 8.49 11.08
CA PHE A 143 -4.23 8.30 11.98
C PHE A 143 -3.25 9.47 11.92
N VAL A 144 -2.84 9.95 13.09
CA VAL A 144 -1.89 11.06 13.24
C VAL A 144 -0.47 10.53 13.18
N MET A 145 0.27 10.95 12.17
CA MET A 145 1.66 10.55 11.92
C MET A 145 2.58 10.79 13.12
N GLN A 146 3.54 9.90 13.31
CA GLN A 146 4.72 10.19 14.14
C GLN A 146 5.61 11.25 13.47
N GLY A 147 6.51 11.85 14.26
CA GLY A 147 7.39 12.94 13.79
C GLY A 147 8.16 12.59 12.53
N TRP A 148 8.80 11.42 12.50
CA TRP A 148 9.61 10.98 11.36
C TRP A 148 8.79 10.86 10.06
N LEU A 149 7.55 10.36 10.14
CA LEU A 149 6.68 10.20 8.98
C LEU A 149 6.10 11.54 8.53
N LYS A 150 5.82 12.43 9.48
CA LYS A 150 5.42 13.82 9.21
C LYS A 150 6.53 14.62 8.53
N ASP A 151 7.79 14.40 8.88
CA ASP A 151 8.93 15.05 8.21
C ASP A 151 9.04 14.62 6.74
N LEU A 152 8.66 13.37 6.44
CA LEU A 152 8.61 12.81 5.10
C LEU A 152 7.39 13.31 4.30
N TYR A 153 6.22 13.41 4.95
CA TYR A 153 4.94 13.84 4.36
C TYR A 153 4.38 15.09 5.07
N PRO A 154 5.03 16.26 4.96
CA PRO A 154 4.65 17.45 5.74
C PRO A 154 3.31 18.07 5.32
N ASP A 155 2.85 17.78 4.11
CA ASP A 155 1.66 18.39 3.49
C ASP A 155 0.39 17.51 3.64
N ASP A 156 0.51 16.38 4.35
CA ASP A 156 -0.53 15.40 4.64
C ASP A 156 -1.13 15.62 6.04
#